data_AF-R5GD38-F1
#
_entry.id   AF-R5GD38-F1
#
_cell.length_a   1.000
_cell.length_b   1.000
_cell.length_c   1.000
_cell.angle_alpha   90.00
_cell.angle_beta   90.00
_cell.angle_gamma   90.00
#
_symmetry.space_group_name_H-M   'P 1'
#
loop_
_entity.id
_entity.type
_entity.pdbx_description
1 polymer ?
#
loop_
_entity_poly.entity_id
_entity_poly.type
_entity_poly.pdbx_seq_one_letter_code
_entity_poly.pdbx_strand_id
1 'polypeptide(L)'
;MNEVKKSEGEVILFIDEIHTLVGAGGGEGAMDAANILKPALSRGEIRTIGATTLDEYRKYFEKDKALERRFQIVTVDEPDELSTISILRGLKERYENHHKVRILDDAIIAAVRLSSRYITDRFLPDKAIDLMDEAAARLRMQVDSLPEELDECLRKIKQLEIEREAIKMEGNTDKVSQLDKEIATLKEEQSTLTSKWEREKNQMDTIQQNKAKIENLKFEAEQAERDGNYERVAMIRYGEIQELQKGIDTAEQKLHEIQGDSALIKEVVDAEDIAEVVSKWTNIPVSKMMTSERTKLLHLEKEIHKRVVGQDEAIEAIANAVRRSRAGLQDAQKPIGSFLFLGTTGVGKTEVARALADFLFDDQDMMTRIDMSEYQEKHSASRLVGAPPGYVGYEEGGQLTEAIRRKPYSVVLFDEIEKAHPDVFNVLLQVLDDGRLTDNKGRTVNFKNTIIIMTSNMGSDIIQHNFEKLTADNAREIEETTEKQVLSLLKERIRPEFLNRIDETIVFHPLNKEQIAEVVRIQLDRVIKSLAENGITLTYTDRAVEHIAELGFDPQYGARPVKRVIQKEVMNPLSIAVLEEKIQKDKAIQLDYVDNEMKFINQSLAN
;
A
#
# COMPACT_ATOMS: atom_id res chain seq x y z
N MET A 1 25.69 -33.23 20.76
CA MET A 1 26.42 -32.89 22.02
C MET A 1 27.63 -33.78 22.25
N ASN A 2 27.49 -35.10 22.44
CA ASN A 2 28.65 -35.99 22.66
C ASN A 2 29.67 -36.00 21.51
N GLU A 3 29.23 -35.90 20.26
CA GLU A 3 30.13 -35.76 19.10
C GLU A 3 30.92 -34.45 19.13
N VAL A 4 30.25 -33.33 19.45
CA VAL A 4 30.90 -32.00 19.56
C VAL A 4 31.90 -31.97 20.71
N LYS A 5 31.64 -32.67 21.82
CA LYS A 5 32.61 -32.79 22.92
C LYS A 5 33.82 -33.66 22.54
N LYS A 6 33.60 -34.71 21.75
CA LYS A 6 34.66 -35.62 21.29
C LYS A 6 35.57 -35.00 20.24
N SER A 7 35.16 -33.92 19.57
CA SER A 7 35.98 -33.25 18.55
C SER A 7 37.01 -32.27 19.12
N GLU A 8 37.16 -32.19 20.45
CA GLU A 8 38.19 -31.40 21.15
C GLU A 8 38.36 -29.95 20.64
N GLY A 9 37.25 -29.32 20.21
CA GLY A 9 37.23 -27.93 19.76
C GLY A 9 37.45 -27.71 18.26
N GLU A 10 37.53 -28.76 17.44
CA GLU A 10 37.54 -28.66 15.97
C GLU A 10 36.19 -28.25 15.39
N VAL A 11 35.09 -28.53 16.11
CA VAL A 11 33.73 -28.18 15.67
C VAL A 11 33.25 -26.91 16.37
N ILE A 12 32.78 -25.94 15.59
CA ILE A 12 32.06 -24.76 16.07
C ILE A 12 30.55 -25.01 15.90
N LEU A 13 29.81 -24.95 17.00
CA LEU A 13 28.36 -25.13 17.01
C LEU A 13 27.67 -23.79 16.76
N PHE A 14 26.95 -23.65 15.65
CA PHE A 14 26.04 -22.52 15.44
C PHE A 14 24.63 -22.88 15.92
N ILE A 15 24.02 -22.02 16.74
CA ILE A 15 22.66 -22.18 17.24
C ILE A 15 21.89 -20.92 16.90
N ASP A 16 20.95 -21.05 15.97
CA ASP A 16 19.97 -19.99 15.71
C ASP A 16 18.91 -19.96 16.82
N GLU A 17 18.34 -18.78 17.07
CA GLU A 17 17.37 -18.54 18.14
C GLU A 17 17.79 -19.14 19.50
N ILE A 18 19.05 -18.92 19.91
CA ILE A 18 19.65 -19.60 21.09
C ILE A 18 18.86 -19.36 22.40
N HIS A 19 18.07 -18.29 22.48
CA HIS A 19 17.20 -17.99 23.62
C HIS A 19 16.12 -19.05 23.86
N THR A 20 15.68 -19.78 22.83
CA THR A 20 14.70 -20.87 22.94
C THR A 20 15.20 -21.99 23.86
N LEU A 21 16.52 -22.18 23.93
CA LEU A 21 17.16 -23.19 24.77
C LEU A 21 17.35 -22.75 26.24
N VAL A 22 17.19 -21.46 26.54
CA VAL A 22 17.51 -20.84 27.85
C VAL A 22 16.26 -20.37 28.60
N GLY A 23 15.12 -20.25 27.93
CA GLY A 23 13.88 -19.71 28.49
C GLY A 23 12.73 -20.70 28.72
N ALA A 24 12.86 -21.96 28.31
CA ALA A 24 11.73 -22.90 28.22
C ALA A 24 11.25 -23.50 29.57
N GLY A 25 11.81 -23.06 30.70
CA GLY A 25 11.49 -23.57 32.04
C GLY A 25 10.15 -23.11 32.63
N GLY A 26 9.34 -22.33 31.91
CA GLY A 26 8.04 -21.83 32.39
C GLY A 26 6.82 -22.69 32.01
N GLY A 27 6.95 -23.60 31.06
CA GLY A 27 5.87 -24.49 30.60
C GLY A 27 6.19 -25.95 30.88
N GLU A 28 5.23 -26.70 31.44
CA GLU A 28 5.34 -28.13 31.71
C GLU A 28 5.60 -28.93 30.41
N GLY A 29 6.86 -29.11 30.02
CA GLY A 29 7.22 -30.08 28.96
C GLY A 29 8.46 -29.77 28.12
N ALA A 30 8.96 -28.53 28.08
CA ALA A 30 10.17 -28.23 27.34
C ALA A 30 11.40 -28.43 28.23
N MET A 31 12.25 -29.41 27.90
CA MET A 31 13.51 -29.63 28.61
C MET A 31 14.40 -28.38 28.50
N ASP A 32 14.79 -27.81 29.64
CA ASP A 32 15.73 -26.68 29.73
C ASP A 32 17.15 -27.13 29.34
N ALA A 33 17.44 -27.07 28.04
CA ALA A 33 18.72 -27.44 27.44
C ALA A 33 19.88 -26.56 27.93
N ALA A 34 19.62 -25.40 28.53
CA ALA A 34 20.65 -24.54 29.12
C ALA A 34 21.42 -25.24 30.24
N ASN A 35 20.76 -26.10 31.03
CA ASN A 35 21.43 -26.85 32.09
C ASN A 35 22.42 -27.90 31.56
N ILE A 36 22.25 -28.32 30.30
CA ILE A 36 23.19 -29.21 29.60
C ILE A 36 24.34 -28.42 28.96
N LEU A 37 24.06 -27.21 28.47
CA LEU A 37 25.03 -26.33 27.82
C LEU A 37 26.01 -25.68 28.81
N LYS A 38 25.53 -25.19 29.97
CA LYS A 38 26.34 -24.46 30.97
C LYS A 38 27.62 -25.19 31.41
N PRO A 39 27.58 -26.50 31.76
CA PRO A 39 28.78 -27.22 32.17
C PRO A 39 29.79 -27.37 31.02
N ALA A 40 29.30 -27.63 29.80
CA ALA A 40 30.15 -27.81 28.63
C ALA A 40 30.84 -26.50 28.20
N LEU A 41 30.09 -25.39 28.19
CA LEU A 41 30.61 -24.04 27.94
C LEU A 41 31.62 -23.63 29.02
N SER A 42 31.35 -23.95 30.28
CA SER A 42 32.25 -23.59 31.39
C SER A 42 33.58 -24.33 31.39
N ARG A 43 33.59 -25.57 30.90
CA ARG A 43 34.80 -26.37 30.75
C ARG A 43 35.52 -26.15 29.41
N GLY A 44 34.96 -25.33 28.52
CA GLY A 44 35.51 -25.11 27.18
C GLY A 44 35.42 -26.34 26.27
N GLU A 45 34.56 -27.31 26.60
CA GLU A 45 34.38 -28.55 25.82
C GLU A 45 33.68 -28.30 24.48
N ILE A 46 33.01 -27.15 24.33
CA ILE A 46 32.29 -26.77 23.12
C ILE A 46 32.59 -25.30 22.78
N ARG A 47 32.74 -25.03 21.49
CA ARG A 47 32.77 -23.68 20.93
C ARG A 47 31.42 -23.40 20.29
N THR A 48 30.80 -22.27 20.61
CA THR A 48 29.42 -22.00 20.21
C THR A 48 29.26 -20.56 19.75
N ILE A 49 28.53 -20.38 18.65
CA ILE A 49 28.02 -19.10 18.16
C ILE A 49 26.50 -19.17 18.29
N GLY A 50 25.92 -18.27 19.06
CA GLY A 50 24.47 -18.15 19.21
C GLY A 50 23.96 -16.90 18.50
N ALA A 51 22.84 -17.01 17.79
CA ALA A 51 22.11 -15.88 17.23
C ALA A 51 20.82 -15.65 18.03
N THR A 52 20.51 -14.40 18.35
CA THR A 52 19.27 -14.00 19.06
C THR A 52 19.05 -12.49 18.92
N THR A 53 17.83 -12.03 19.14
CA THR A 53 17.56 -10.59 19.21
C THR A 53 18.07 -9.96 20.52
N LEU A 54 18.30 -8.64 20.53
CA LEU A 54 18.75 -7.92 21.73
C LEU A 54 17.75 -8.04 22.89
N ASP A 55 16.45 -8.01 22.59
CA ASP A 55 15.40 -8.10 23.59
C ASP A 55 15.36 -9.47 24.27
N GLU A 56 15.53 -10.55 23.50
CA GLU A 56 15.63 -11.91 24.03
C GLU A 56 16.92 -12.12 24.82
N TYR A 57 18.04 -11.55 24.36
CA TYR A 57 19.29 -11.57 25.11
C TYR A 57 19.13 -10.95 26.49
N ARG A 58 18.55 -9.75 26.58
CA ARG A 58 18.26 -9.07 27.85
C ARG A 58 17.30 -9.88 28.74
N LYS A 59 16.31 -10.54 28.13
CA LYS A 59 15.30 -11.31 28.85
C LYS A 59 15.85 -12.61 29.44
N TYR A 60 16.67 -13.36 28.71
CA TYR A 60 17.06 -14.73 29.05
C TYR A 60 18.55 -14.90 29.39
N PHE A 61 19.46 -14.16 28.76
CA PHE A 61 20.91 -14.31 28.97
C PHE A 61 21.46 -13.35 30.02
N GLU A 62 21.08 -12.07 29.96
CA GLU A 62 21.58 -11.04 30.89
C GLU A 62 21.17 -11.30 32.35
N LYS A 63 20.03 -11.99 32.55
CA LYS A 63 19.61 -12.43 33.88
C LYS A 63 20.43 -13.60 34.44
N ASP A 64 21.11 -14.35 33.58
CA ASP A 64 21.91 -15.52 33.95
C ASP A 64 23.42 -15.21 33.87
N LYS A 65 23.98 -14.84 35.04
CA LYS A 65 25.41 -14.52 35.18
C LYS A 65 26.36 -15.61 34.69
N ALA A 66 25.93 -16.88 34.64
CA ALA A 66 26.79 -17.95 34.14
C ALA A 66 26.88 -17.95 32.62
N LEU A 67 25.78 -17.62 31.92
CA LEU A 67 25.77 -17.53 30.45
C LEU A 67 26.32 -16.19 29.95
N GLU A 68 25.97 -15.09 30.62
CA GLU A 68 26.48 -13.75 30.34
C GLU A 68 28.02 -13.72 30.27
N ARG A 69 28.69 -14.42 31.19
CA ARG A 69 30.17 -14.49 31.25
C ARG A 69 30.80 -15.43 30.22
N ARG A 70 30.02 -16.22 29.50
CA ARG A 70 30.49 -17.24 28.55
C ARG A 70 30.27 -16.86 27.11
N PHE A 71 29.37 -15.92 26.85
CA PHE A 71 29.13 -15.35 25.53
C PHE A 71 29.68 -13.94 25.43
N GLN A 72 30.43 -13.68 24.37
CA GLN A 72 30.78 -12.32 23.96
C GLN A 72 29.67 -11.79 23.06
N ILE A 73 29.15 -10.60 23.37
CA ILE A 73 28.17 -9.94 22.51
C ILE A 73 28.89 -9.42 21.26
N VAL A 74 28.36 -9.79 20.10
CA VAL A 74 28.71 -9.24 18.79
C VAL A 74 27.42 -8.68 18.20
N THR A 75 27.33 -7.35 18.10
CA THR A 75 26.17 -6.67 17.52
C THR A 75 26.26 -6.72 16.00
N VAL A 76 25.17 -7.13 15.36
CA VAL A 76 25.01 -7.12 13.91
C VAL A 76 23.84 -6.20 13.59
N ASP A 77 24.17 -5.02 13.08
CA ASP A 77 23.19 -4.00 12.75
C ASP A 77 22.60 -4.21 11.34
N GLU A 78 21.41 -3.67 11.11
CA GLU A 78 20.80 -3.62 9.77
C GLU A 78 21.72 -2.84 8.81
N PRO A 79 22.03 -3.38 7.61
CA PRO A 79 22.82 -2.67 6.61
C PRO A 79 22.07 -1.46 6.06
N ASP A 80 22.79 -0.39 5.72
CA ASP A 80 22.22 0.74 4.99
C ASP A 80 21.83 0.37 3.55
N GLU A 81 21.09 1.26 2.87
CA GLU A 81 20.61 1.00 1.52
C GLU A 81 21.75 0.72 0.53
N LEU A 82 22.87 1.45 0.63
CA LEU A 82 24.01 1.29 -0.26
C LEU A 82 24.71 -0.07 -0.06
N SER A 83 24.93 -0.45 1.20
CA SER A 83 25.49 -1.76 1.56
C SER A 83 24.56 -2.88 1.13
N THR A 84 23.25 -2.69 1.26
CA THR A 84 22.26 -3.67 0.83
C THR A 84 22.26 -3.85 -0.69
N ILE A 85 22.36 -2.76 -1.46
CA ILE A 85 22.54 -2.84 -2.93
C ILE A 85 23.80 -3.66 -3.27
N SER A 86 24.91 -3.43 -2.57
CA SER A 86 26.14 -4.21 -2.76
C SER A 86 25.97 -5.70 -2.40
N ILE A 87 25.24 -6.01 -1.33
CA ILE A 87 24.91 -7.40 -0.95
C ILE A 87 24.07 -8.07 -2.06
N LEU A 88 22.99 -7.42 -2.52
CA LEU A 88 22.15 -7.97 -3.59
C LEU A 88 22.91 -8.13 -4.90
N ARG A 89 23.80 -7.20 -5.26
CA ARG A 89 24.69 -7.36 -6.43
C ARG A 89 25.62 -8.57 -6.31
N GLY A 90 26.11 -8.86 -5.12
CA GLY A 90 26.90 -10.08 -4.85
C GLY A 90 26.07 -11.37 -4.92
N LEU A 91 24.79 -11.31 -4.54
CA LEU A 91 23.86 -12.43 -4.59
C LEU A 91 23.20 -12.63 -5.96
N LYS A 92 23.23 -11.60 -6.82
CA LYS A 92 22.58 -11.55 -8.13
C LYS A 92 22.82 -12.80 -8.96
N GLU A 93 24.09 -13.17 -9.17
CA GLU A 93 24.46 -14.31 -10.02
C GLU A 93 23.83 -15.62 -9.53
N ARG A 94 23.77 -15.81 -8.20
CA ARG A 94 23.20 -17.00 -7.58
C ARG A 94 21.67 -17.09 -7.79
N TYR A 95 20.96 -15.97 -7.64
CA TYR A 95 19.50 -15.93 -7.88
C TYR A 95 19.14 -16.03 -9.36
N GLU A 96 19.93 -15.41 -10.25
CA GLU A 96 19.79 -15.58 -11.70
C GLU A 96 19.92 -17.05 -12.11
N ASN A 97 20.90 -17.77 -11.56
CA ASN A 97 21.09 -19.19 -11.85
C ASN A 97 20.00 -20.07 -11.24
N HIS A 98 19.56 -19.76 -10.01
CA HIS A 98 18.52 -20.52 -9.32
C HIS A 98 17.17 -20.44 -10.04
N HIS A 99 16.72 -19.22 -10.34
CA HIS A 99 15.45 -18.97 -11.03
C HIS A 99 15.52 -19.02 -12.53
N LYS A 100 16.74 -19.08 -13.09
CA LYS A 100 16.98 -19.14 -14.52
C LYS A 100 16.41 -17.91 -15.26
N VAL A 101 16.60 -16.74 -14.68
CA VAL A 101 16.19 -15.43 -15.21
C VAL A 101 17.35 -14.44 -15.10
N ARG A 102 17.26 -13.28 -15.75
CA ARG A 102 18.24 -12.19 -15.60
C ARG A 102 17.65 -11.11 -14.70
N ILE A 103 18.46 -10.49 -13.84
CA ILE A 103 18.02 -9.42 -12.93
C ILE A 103 18.72 -8.12 -13.34
N LEU A 104 17.99 -7.03 -13.58
CA LEU A 104 18.62 -5.73 -13.88
C LEU A 104 19.18 -5.10 -12.63
N ASP A 105 20.19 -4.24 -12.81
CA ASP A 105 20.71 -3.43 -11.70
C ASP A 105 19.64 -2.48 -11.15
N ASP A 106 18.81 -1.92 -12.04
CA ASP A 106 17.67 -1.08 -11.63
C ASP A 106 16.64 -1.84 -10.80
N ALA A 107 16.45 -3.15 -11.06
CA ALA A 107 15.58 -4.00 -10.24
C ALA A 107 16.14 -4.18 -8.83
N ILE A 108 17.46 -4.35 -8.68
CA ILE A 108 18.12 -4.42 -7.36
C ILE A 108 17.94 -3.10 -6.61
N ILE A 109 18.18 -1.97 -7.28
CA ILE A 109 17.99 -0.64 -6.67
C ILE A 109 16.53 -0.45 -6.26
N ALA A 110 15.58 -0.85 -7.11
CA ALA A 110 14.15 -0.81 -6.81
C ALA A 110 13.81 -1.71 -5.62
N ALA A 111 14.34 -2.93 -5.53
CA ALA A 111 14.08 -3.86 -4.43
C ALA A 111 14.49 -3.25 -3.09
N VAL A 112 15.66 -2.62 -3.03
CA VAL A 112 16.13 -1.95 -1.81
C VAL A 112 15.29 -0.72 -1.49
N ARG A 113 15.10 0.20 -2.45
CA ARG A 113 14.38 1.45 -2.21
C ARG A 113 12.91 1.23 -1.87
N LEU A 114 12.23 0.35 -2.62
CA LEU A 114 10.81 0.06 -2.43
C LEU A 114 10.59 -0.74 -1.15
N SER A 115 11.46 -1.68 -0.78
CA SER A 115 11.34 -2.38 0.50
C SER A 115 11.65 -1.48 1.70
N SER A 116 12.69 -0.65 1.62
CA SER A 116 13.03 0.34 2.65
C SER A 116 11.86 1.29 2.89
N ARG A 117 11.25 1.77 1.80
CA ARG A 117 10.11 2.68 1.85
C ARG A 117 8.84 1.98 2.34
N TYR A 118 8.39 0.94 1.65
CA TYR A 118 7.03 0.40 1.81
C TYR A 118 6.91 -0.77 2.80
N ILE A 119 8.01 -1.47 3.13
CA ILE A 119 8.02 -2.64 4.03
C ILE A 119 8.82 -2.29 5.28
N THR A 120 8.15 -1.68 6.27
CA THR A 120 8.83 -1.10 7.46
C THR A 120 8.87 -2.01 8.69
N ASP A 121 8.14 -3.12 8.67
CA ASP A 121 8.07 -4.13 9.73
C ASP A 121 9.13 -5.25 9.57
N ARG A 122 9.89 -5.22 8.47
CA ARG A 122 11.00 -6.12 8.17
C ARG A 122 12.29 -5.33 7.99
N PHE A 123 13.41 -6.03 8.13
CA PHE A 123 14.75 -5.45 8.08
C PHE A 123 15.46 -5.79 6.77
N LEU A 124 16.31 -4.89 6.28
CA LEU A 124 17.31 -5.18 5.25
C LEU A 124 18.38 -6.14 5.82
N PRO A 125 19.05 -6.93 4.97
CA PRO A 125 18.85 -7.07 3.53
C PRO A 125 17.70 -8.03 3.16
N ASP A 126 17.18 -8.77 4.14
CA ASP A 126 16.22 -9.88 4.00
C ASP A 126 14.99 -9.51 3.16
N LYS A 127 14.28 -8.43 3.52
CA LYS A 127 13.11 -7.98 2.76
C LYS A 127 13.39 -7.62 1.29
N ALA A 128 14.59 -7.14 0.98
CA ALA A 128 14.98 -6.80 -0.39
C ALA A 128 15.37 -8.05 -1.18
N ILE A 129 16.02 -9.01 -0.51
CA ILE A 129 16.34 -10.32 -1.08
C ILE A 129 15.05 -11.04 -1.45
N ASP A 130 14.06 -11.09 -0.55
CA ASP A 130 12.78 -11.75 -0.82
C ASP A 130 12.02 -11.12 -1.99
N LEU A 131 12.00 -9.79 -2.11
CA LEU A 131 11.36 -9.14 -3.25
C LEU A 131 12.02 -9.52 -4.57
N MET A 132 13.35 -9.56 -4.59
CA MET A 132 14.12 -9.97 -5.76
C MET A 132 13.87 -11.46 -6.09
N ASP A 133 13.81 -12.31 -5.06
CA ASP A 133 13.54 -13.74 -5.15
C ASP A 133 12.14 -14.02 -5.70
N GLU A 134 11.11 -13.39 -5.15
CA GLU A 134 9.72 -13.56 -5.59
C GLU A 134 9.49 -13.01 -7.00
N ALA A 135 10.08 -11.86 -7.34
CA ALA A 135 10.00 -11.33 -8.70
C ALA A 135 10.66 -12.27 -9.72
N ALA A 136 11.82 -12.85 -9.37
CA ALA A 136 12.51 -13.82 -10.21
C ALA A 136 11.71 -15.13 -10.36
N ALA A 137 11.16 -15.66 -9.26
CA ALA A 137 10.32 -16.85 -9.27
C ALA A 137 9.05 -16.65 -10.12
N ARG A 138 8.40 -15.49 -9.97
CA ARG A 138 7.21 -15.13 -10.74
C ARG A 138 7.50 -15.03 -12.23
N LEU A 139 8.59 -14.37 -12.60
CA LEU A 139 9.01 -14.27 -13.99
C LEU A 139 9.29 -15.67 -14.55
N ARG A 140 9.95 -16.54 -13.78
CA ARG A 140 10.20 -17.92 -14.20
C ARG A 140 8.91 -18.70 -14.49
N MET A 141 7.88 -18.53 -13.67
CA MET A 141 6.57 -19.14 -13.91
C MET A 141 5.93 -18.64 -15.21
N GLN A 142 6.10 -17.36 -15.55
CA GLN A 142 5.61 -16.79 -16.82
C GLN A 142 6.37 -17.36 -18.02
N VAL A 143 7.70 -17.50 -17.92
CA VAL A 143 8.56 -18.10 -18.97
C VAL A 143 8.17 -19.56 -19.26
N ASP A 144 7.84 -20.34 -18.22
CA ASP A 144 7.45 -21.74 -18.39
C ASP A 144 5.99 -21.89 -18.90
N SER A 145 5.19 -20.83 -18.82
CA SER A 145 3.81 -20.80 -19.29
C SER A 145 3.69 -20.49 -20.78
N LEU A 146 2.52 -20.76 -21.36
CA LEU A 146 2.23 -20.39 -22.73
C LEU A 146 2.12 -18.86 -22.84
N PRO A 147 2.76 -18.20 -23.82
CA PRO A 147 2.59 -16.76 -24.03
C PRO A 147 1.12 -16.39 -24.20
N GLU A 148 0.71 -15.25 -23.65
CA GLU A 148 -0.69 -14.81 -23.65
C GLU A 148 -1.26 -14.74 -25.07
N GLU A 149 -0.48 -14.20 -26.02
CA GLU A 149 -0.83 -14.13 -27.44
C GLU A 149 -1.13 -15.51 -28.06
N LEU A 150 -0.35 -16.53 -27.67
CA LEU A 150 -0.52 -17.89 -28.17
C LEU A 150 -1.74 -18.57 -27.51
N ASP A 151 -1.95 -18.34 -26.21
CA ASP A 151 -3.09 -18.89 -25.48
C ASP A 151 -4.43 -18.27 -25.95
N GLU A 152 -4.45 -16.97 -26.22
CA GLU A 152 -5.60 -16.29 -26.83
C GLU A 152 -5.90 -16.84 -28.22
N CYS A 153 -4.87 -17.03 -29.05
CA CYS A 153 -5.01 -17.62 -30.38
C CYS A 153 -5.61 -19.04 -30.30
N LEU A 154 -5.11 -19.88 -29.39
CA LEU A 154 -5.63 -21.24 -29.15
C LEU A 154 -7.08 -21.23 -28.67
N ARG A 155 -7.43 -20.35 -27.72
CA ARG A 155 -8.80 -20.20 -27.22
C ARG A 155 -9.75 -19.79 -28.36
N LYS A 156 -9.34 -18.86 -29.20
CA LYS A 156 -10.13 -18.38 -30.34
C LYS A 156 -10.33 -19.44 -31.40
N ILE A 157 -9.27 -20.19 -31.76
CA ILE A 157 -9.36 -21.35 -32.66
C ILE A 157 -10.39 -22.35 -32.14
N LYS A 158 -10.30 -22.72 -30.85
CA LYS A 158 -11.22 -23.68 -30.23
C LYS A 158 -12.67 -23.19 -30.26
N GLN A 159 -12.91 -21.91 -29.99
CA GLN A 159 -14.24 -21.30 -30.05
C GLN A 159 -14.83 -21.37 -31.46
N LEU A 160 -14.03 -20.99 -32.48
CA LEU A 160 -14.45 -21.03 -33.88
C LEU A 160 -14.68 -22.45 -34.39
N GLU A 161 -13.88 -23.42 -33.93
CA GLU A 161 -14.09 -24.84 -34.26
C GLU A 161 -15.42 -25.38 -33.71
N ILE A 162 -15.79 -24.98 -32.48
CA ILE A 162 -17.09 -25.33 -31.90
C ILE A 162 -18.23 -24.65 -32.67
N GLU A 163 -18.11 -23.36 -32.99
CA GLU A 163 -19.10 -22.64 -33.81
C GLU A 163 -19.25 -23.29 -35.19
N ARG A 164 -18.14 -23.68 -35.82
CA ARG A 164 -18.15 -24.37 -37.11
C ARG A 164 -18.95 -25.67 -37.05
N GLU A 165 -18.74 -26.51 -36.03
CA GLU A 165 -19.50 -27.77 -35.90
C GLU A 165 -20.99 -27.53 -35.66
N ALA A 166 -21.36 -26.50 -34.88
CA ALA A 166 -22.76 -26.14 -34.67
C ALA A 166 -23.45 -25.67 -35.98
N ILE A 167 -22.83 -24.73 -36.70
CA ILE A 167 -23.35 -24.19 -37.96
C ILE A 167 -23.42 -25.26 -39.07
N LYS A 168 -22.48 -26.23 -39.05
CA LYS A 168 -22.49 -27.37 -39.95
C LYS A 168 -23.70 -28.29 -39.73
N MET A 169 -24.18 -28.44 -38.49
CA MET A 169 -25.41 -29.17 -38.19
C MET A 169 -26.67 -28.43 -38.68
N GLU A 170 -26.62 -27.11 -38.77
CA GLU A 170 -27.71 -26.26 -39.27
C GLU A 170 -27.77 -26.17 -40.81
N GLY A 171 -26.77 -26.70 -41.52
CA GLY A 171 -26.76 -26.78 -42.99
C GLY A 171 -26.37 -25.50 -43.72
N ASN A 172 -25.80 -24.50 -43.04
CA ASN A 172 -25.37 -23.23 -43.64
C ASN A 172 -23.92 -23.33 -44.17
N THR A 173 -23.78 -23.68 -45.44
CA THR A 173 -22.47 -23.92 -46.08
C THR A 173 -21.61 -22.66 -46.25
N ASP A 174 -22.21 -21.50 -46.43
CA ASP A 174 -21.49 -20.24 -46.66
C ASP A 174 -20.79 -19.77 -45.38
N LYS A 175 -21.48 -19.87 -44.24
CA LYS A 175 -20.91 -19.50 -42.93
C LYS A 175 -19.83 -20.48 -42.47
N VAL A 176 -19.95 -21.77 -42.78
CA VAL A 176 -18.87 -22.76 -42.55
C VAL A 176 -17.61 -22.40 -43.33
N SER A 177 -17.74 -22.04 -44.62
CA SER A 177 -16.59 -21.65 -45.45
C SER A 177 -15.87 -20.39 -44.94
N GLN A 178 -16.62 -19.44 -44.37
CA GLN A 178 -16.03 -18.26 -43.72
C GLN A 178 -15.26 -18.63 -42.46
N LEU A 179 -15.85 -19.46 -41.59
CA LEU A 179 -15.20 -19.95 -40.36
C LEU A 179 -13.95 -20.78 -40.67
N ASP A 180 -13.97 -21.62 -41.71
CA ASP A 180 -12.81 -22.40 -42.13
C ASP A 180 -11.64 -21.52 -42.57
N LYS A 181 -11.91 -20.41 -43.26
CA LYS A 181 -10.87 -19.43 -43.61
C LYS A 181 -10.27 -18.76 -42.37
N GLU A 182 -11.12 -18.31 -41.44
CA GLU A 182 -10.68 -17.65 -40.21
C GLU A 182 -9.86 -18.60 -39.32
N ILE A 183 -10.30 -19.85 -39.18
CA ILE A 183 -9.57 -20.91 -38.47
C ILE A 183 -8.22 -21.18 -39.15
N ALA A 184 -8.18 -21.21 -40.49
CA ALA A 184 -6.92 -21.45 -41.23
C ALA A 184 -5.92 -20.31 -41.00
N THR A 185 -6.37 -19.06 -41.05
CA THR A 185 -5.54 -17.88 -40.75
C THR A 185 -5.00 -17.93 -39.32
N LEU A 186 -5.86 -18.19 -38.33
CA LEU A 186 -5.43 -18.28 -36.93
C LEU A 186 -4.48 -19.47 -36.69
N LYS A 187 -4.66 -20.61 -37.38
CA LYS A 187 -3.72 -21.74 -37.30
C LYS A 187 -2.35 -21.42 -37.90
N GLU A 188 -2.29 -20.62 -38.94
CA GLU A 188 -1.04 -20.14 -39.53
C GLU A 188 -0.31 -19.18 -38.57
N GLU A 189 -1.04 -18.26 -37.95
CA GLU A 189 -0.54 -17.37 -36.89
C GLU A 189 -0.05 -18.17 -35.68
N GLN A 190 -0.84 -19.13 -35.19
CA GLN A 190 -0.49 -20.03 -34.09
C GLN A 190 0.80 -20.80 -34.38
N SER A 191 0.94 -21.37 -35.58
CA SER A 191 2.13 -22.12 -36.00
C SER A 191 3.38 -21.23 -35.99
N THR A 192 3.23 -19.99 -36.45
CA THR A 192 4.29 -18.99 -36.48
C THR A 192 4.73 -18.61 -35.05
N LEU A 193 3.77 -18.30 -34.17
CA LEU A 193 4.01 -17.97 -32.77
C LEU A 193 4.62 -19.14 -32.00
N THR A 194 4.13 -20.36 -32.21
CA THR A 194 4.67 -21.58 -31.59
C THR A 194 6.12 -21.81 -32.01
N SER A 195 6.42 -21.69 -33.30
CA SER A 195 7.78 -21.85 -33.82
C SER A 195 8.73 -20.79 -33.27
N LYS A 196 8.27 -19.54 -33.11
CA LYS A 196 9.06 -18.47 -32.50
C LYS A 196 9.34 -18.76 -31.02
N TRP A 197 8.29 -19.09 -30.25
CA TRP A 197 8.40 -19.44 -28.83
C TRP A 197 9.34 -20.63 -28.57
N GLU A 198 9.23 -21.71 -29.35
CA GLU A 198 10.13 -22.87 -29.23
C GLU A 198 11.60 -22.50 -29.51
N ARG A 199 11.85 -21.62 -30.48
CA ARG A 199 13.21 -21.16 -30.78
C ARG A 199 13.79 -20.30 -29.67
N GLU A 200 13.00 -19.36 -29.13
CA GLU A 200 13.38 -18.54 -27.98
C GLU A 200 13.70 -19.44 -26.77
N LYS A 201 12.78 -20.36 -26.42
CA LYS A 201 12.93 -21.29 -25.30
C LYS A 201 14.19 -22.16 -25.41
N ASN A 202 14.47 -22.71 -26.60
CA ASN A 202 15.66 -23.54 -26.82
C ASN A 202 16.97 -22.76 -26.63
N GLN A 203 17.04 -21.49 -27.07
CA GLN A 203 18.23 -20.66 -26.82
C GLN A 203 18.38 -20.35 -25.32
N MET A 204 17.27 -20.03 -24.63
CA MET A 204 17.28 -19.79 -23.19
C MET A 204 17.74 -21.01 -22.39
N ASP A 205 17.22 -22.20 -22.70
CA ASP A 205 17.63 -23.44 -22.05
C ASP A 205 19.13 -23.72 -22.25
N THR A 206 19.67 -23.39 -23.43
CA THR A 206 21.11 -23.51 -23.72
C THR A 206 21.95 -22.55 -22.86
N ILE A 207 21.54 -21.29 -22.76
CA ILE A 207 22.20 -20.29 -21.91
C ILE A 207 22.21 -20.75 -20.44
N GLN A 208 21.07 -21.22 -19.95
CA GLN A 208 20.89 -21.67 -18.57
C GLN A 208 21.75 -22.90 -18.24
N GLN A 209 21.78 -23.90 -19.14
CA GLN A 209 22.62 -25.08 -18.95
C GLN A 209 24.12 -24.73 -18.90
N ASN A 210 24.56 -23.78 -19.72
CA ASN A 210 25.96 -23.34 -19.73
C ASN A 210 26.30 -22.53 -18.46
N LYS A 211 25.41 -21.63 -18.00
CA LYS A 211 25.60 -20.90 -16.72
C LYS A 211 25.70 -21.86 -15.53
N ALA A 212 24.80 -22.83 -15.43
CA ALA A 212 24.83 -23.83 -14.36
C ALA A 212 26.13 -24.67 -14.36
N LYS A 213 26.66 -25.01 -15.54
CA LYS A 213 27.97 -25.67 -15.65
C LYS A 213 29.12 -24.76 -15.19
N ILE A 214 29.10 -23.48 -15.54
CA ILE A 214 30.11 -22.51 -15.09
C ILE A 214 30.13 -22.40 -13.56
N GLU A 215 28.97 -22.36 -12.90
CA GLU A 215 28.90 -22.27 -11.44
C GLU A 215 29.49 -23.51 -10.75
N ASN A 216 29.14 -24.71 -11.24
CA ASN A 216 29.72 -25.95 -10.74
C ASN A 216 31.25 -25.98 -10.93
N LEU A 217 31.73 -25.51 -12.08
CA LEU A 217 33.15 -25.38 -12.37
C LEU A 217 33.85 -24.33 -11.49
N LYS A 218 33.20 -23.22 -11.17
CA LYS A 218 33.74 -22.22 -10.22
C LYS A 218 33.93 -22.85 -8.83
N PHE A 219 32.95 -23.61 -8.35
CA PHE A 219 33.06 -24.34 -7.08
C PHE A 219 34.19 -25.39 -7.12
N GLU A 220 34.29 -26.15 -8.22
CA GLU A 220 35.37 -27.12 -8.42
C GLU A 220 36.75 -26.43 -8.44
N ALA A 221 36.86 -25.27 -9.08
CA ALA A 221 38.09 -24.48 -9.10
C ALA A 221 38.48 -23.98 -7.69
N GLU A 222 37.53 -23.51 -6.89
CA GLU A 222 37.80 -23.11 -5.49
C GLU A 222 38.21 -24.30 -4.61
N GLN A 223 37.65 -25.48 -4.85
CA GLN A 223 38.07 -26.70 -4.16
C GLN A 223 39.48 -27.11 -4.58
N ALA A 224 39.76 -27.15 -5.89
CA ALA A 224 41.08 -27.47 -6.43
C ALA A 224 42.16 -26.47 -5.98
N GLU A 225 41.82 -25.19 -5.84
CA GLU A 225 42.72 -24.15 -5.33
C GLU A 225 43.06 -24.40 -3.85
N ARG A 226 42.07 -24.76 -3.02
CA ARG A 226 42.29 -25.14 -1.62
C ARG A 226 43.15 -26.40 -1.48
N ASP A 227 42.99 -27.36 -2.39
CA ASP A 227 43.76 -28.60 -2.43
C ASP A 227 45.16 -28.43 -3.08
N GLY A 228 45.48 -27.22 -3.56
CA GLY A 228 46.78 -26.91 -4.20
C GLY A 228 46.94 -27.44 -5.63
N ASN A 229 45.86 -27.89 -6.28
CA ASN A 229 45.86 -28.39 -7.65
C ASN A 229 45.71 -27.25 -8.67
N TYR A 230 46.76 -26.43 -8.80
CA TYR A 230 46.76 -25.26 -9.68
C TYR A 230 46.61 -25.60 -11.17
N GLU A 231 47.01 -26.81 -11.60
CA GLU A 231 46.83 -27.26 -12.99
C GLU A 231 45.34 -27.42 -13.32
N ARG A 232 44.55 -28.03 -12.44
CA ARG A 232 43.10 -28.14 -12.59
C ARG A 232 42.43 -26.76 -12.55
N VAL A 233 42.86 -25.86 -11.66
CA VAL A 233 42.35 -24.48 -11.60
C VAL A 233 42.57 -23.74 -12.92
N ALA A 234 43.76 -23.85 -13.50
CA ALA A 234 44.07 -23.21 -14.78
C ALA A 234 43.24 -23.80 -15.94
N MET A 235 43.09 -25.12 -15.99
CA MET A 235 42.25 -25.80 -16.99
C MET A 235 40.79 -25.36 -16.92
N ILE A 236 40.24 -25.25 -15.71
CA ILE A 236 38.86 -24.79 -15.51
C ILE A 236 38.71 -23.31 -15.90
N ARG A 237 39.54 -22.42 -15.32
CA ARG A 237 39.37 -20.96 -15.48
C ARG A 237 39.66 -20.48 -16.91
N TYR A 238 40.69 -21.01 -17.56
CA TYR A 238 41.12 -20.54 -18.88
C TYR A 238 40.70 -21.44 -20.04
N GLY A 239 40.24 -22.66 -19.77
CA GLY A 239 39.71 -23.59 -20.76
C GLY A 239 38.18 -23.68 -20.70
N GLU A 240 37.69 -24.50 -19.78
CA GLU A 240 36.28 -24.93 -19.74
C GLU A 240 35.31 -23.76 -19.52
N ILE A 241 35.61 -22.84 -18.59
CA ILE A 241 34.77 -21.66 -18.33
C ILE A 241 34.76 -20.72 -19.55
N GLN A 242 35.89 -20.50 -20.22
CA GLN A 242 35.94 -19.65 -21.41
C GLN A 242 35.14 -20.24 -22.58
N GLU A 243 35.18 -21.56 -22.76
CA GLU A 243 34.42 -22.24 -23.80
C GLU A 243 32.91 -22.12 -23.56
N LEU A 244 32.47 -22.36 -22.32
CA LEU A 244 31.08 -22.18 -21.93
C LEU A 244 30.62 -20.72 -22.05
N GLN A 245 31.47 -19.75 -21.69
CA GLN A 245 31.15 -18.33 -21.83
C GLN A 245 30.96 -17.94 -23.30
N LYS A 246 31.83 -18.40 -24.21
CA LYS A 246 31.63 -18.18 -25.66
C LYS A 246 30.32 -18.81 -26.16
N GLY A 247 29.96 -19.97 -25.61
CA GLY A 247 28.68 -20.62 -25.90
C GLY A 247 27.47 -19.79 -25.44
N ILE A 248 27.55 -19.17 -24.26
CA ILE A 248 26.54 -18.23 -23.76
C ILE A 248 26.45 -17.02 -24.69
N ASP A 249 27.56 -16.35 -24.98
CA ASP A 249 27.59 -15.14 -25.80
C ASP A 249 26.98 -15.40 -27.20
N THR A 250 27.25 -16.57 -27.78
CA THR A 250 26.69 -16.98 -29.09
C THR A 250 25.18 -17.23 -29.02
N ALA A 251 24.70 -17.84 -27.93
CA ALA A 251 23.28 -18.09 -27.73
C ALA A 251 22.51 -16.80 -27.42
N GLU A 252 23.11 -15.86 -26.66
CA GLU A 252 22.55 -14.53 -26.40
C GLU A 252 22.42 -13.73 -27.70
N GLN A 253 23.42 -13.76 -28.60
CA GLN A 253 23.33 -13.12 -29.91
C GLN A 253 22.18 -13.67 -30.76
N LYS A 254 22.05 -15.00 -30.84
CA LYS A 254 20.95 -15.64 -31.56
C LYS A 254 19.59 -15.32 -30.96
N LEU A 255 19.50 -15.27 -29.63
CA LEU A 255 18.26 -14.92 -28.94
C LEU A 255 17.87 -13.48 -29.26
N HIS A 256 18.82 -12.55 -29.26
CA HIS A 256 18.59 -11.15 -29.62
C HIS A 256 18.12 -10.99 -31.08
N GLU A 257 18.71 -11.75 -32.01
CA GLU A 257 18.26 -11.81 -33.41
C GLU A 257 16.84 -12.37 -33.58
N ILE A 258 16.43 -13.34 -32.74
CA ILE A 258 15.09 -13.93 -32.77
C ILE A 258 14.04 -12.99 -32.17
N GLN A 259 14.38 -12.29 -31.08
CA GLN A 259 13.46 -11.41 -30.36
C GLN A 259 13.15 -10.12 -31.16
N GLY A 260 14.15 -9.49 -31.79
CA GLY A 260 13.97 -8.23 -32.50
C GLY A 260 13.28 -7.17 -31.62
N ASP A 261 12.22 -6.52 -32.14
CA ASP A 261 11.40 -5.55 -31.39
C ASP A 261 10.23 -6.18 -30.60
N SER A 262 10.00 -7.50 -30.71
CA SER A 262 8.86 -8.16 -30.05
C SER A 262 9.24 -9.51 -29.43
N ALA A 263 9.76 -9.50 -28.20
CA ALA A 263 10.02 -10.73 -27.46
C ALA A 263 8.69 -11.37 -26.99
N LEU A 264 8.49 -12.67 -27.24
CA LEU A 264 7.34 -13.41 -26.70
C LEU A 264 7.55 -13.80 -25.22
N ILE A 265 8.81 -13.84 -24.79
CA ILE A 265 9.21 -14.21 -23.44
C ILE A 265 9.97 -13.03 -22.80
N LYS A 266 9.43 -12.49 -21.70
CA LYS A 266 10.18 -11.58 -20.82
C LYS A 266 11.16 -12.42 -19.99
N GLU A 267 12.45 -12.18 -20.14
CA GLU A 267 13.52 -12.93 -19.45
C GLU A 267 14.24 -12.15 -18.35
N VAL A 268 13.88 -10.87 -18.23
CA VAL A 268 14.57 -9.90 -17.40
C VAL A 268 13.62 -9.39 -16.32
N VAL A 269 14.04 -9.51 -15.06
CA VAL A 269 13.42 -8.84 -13.91
C VAL A 269 13.85 -7.38 -13.92
N ASP A 270 12.89 -6.49 -14.05
CA ASP A 270 13.07 -5.03 -14.03
C ASP A 270 12.48 -4.40 -12.76
N ALA A 271 12.50 -3.06 -12.70
CA ALA A 271 11.96 -2.32 -11.57
C ALA A 271 10.42 -2.43 -11.45
N GLU A 272 9.71 -2.66 -12.56
CA GLU A 272 8.25 -2.82 -12.56
C GLU A 272 7.86 -4.17 -11.94
N ASP A 273 8.58 -5.24 -12.26
CA ASP A 273 8.35 -6.56 -11.66
C ASP A 273 8.48 -6.52 -10.13
N ILE A 274 9.50 -5.82 -9.63
CA ILE A 274 9.68 -5.59 -8.19
C ILE A 274 8.52 -4.78 -7.62
N ALA A 275 8.12 -3.68 -8.28
CA ALA A 275 7.02 -2.84 -7.83
C ALA A 275 5.68 -3.62 -7.80
N GLU A 276 5.46 -4.55 -8.73
CA GLU A 276 4.29 -5.43 -8.70
C GLU A 276 4.27 -6.37 -7.50
N VAL A 277 5.42 -6.93 -7.11
CA VAL A 277 5.52 -7.76 -5.90
C VAL A 277 5.23 -6.91 -4.66
N VAL A 278 5.86 -5.73 -4.55
CA VAL A 278 5.61 -4.80 -3.43
C VAL A 278 4.14 -4.38 -3.38
N SER A 279 3.52 -4.13 -4.54
CA SER A 279 2.10 -3.81 -4.65
C SER A 279 1.24 -4.92 -4.07
N LYS A 280 1.51 -6.20 -4.38
CA LYS A 280 0.77 -7.33 -3.81
C LYS A 280 0.96 -7.46 -2.30
N TRP A 281 2.16 -7.20 -1.80
CA TRP A 281 2.46 -7.30 -0.37
C TRP A 281 1.82 -6.17 0.45
N THR A 282 1.72 -4.97 -0.14
CA THR A 282 1.34 -3.74 0.56
C THR A 282 -0.04 -3.21 0.17
N ASN A 283 -0.68 -3.79 -0.86
CA ASN A 283 -1.88 -3.29 -1.54
C ASN A 283 -1.75 -1.87 -2.12
N ILE A 284 -0.53 -1.41 -2.39
CA ILE A 284 -0.28 -0.08 -2.96
C ILE A 284 -0.17 -0.20 -4.49
N PRO A 285 -0.95 0.55 -5.30
CA PRO A 285 -0.89 0.46 -6.76
C PRO A 285 0.51 0.78 -7.33
N VAL A 286 0.96 -0.02 -8.31
CA VAL A 286 2.27 0.13 -9.00
C VAL A 286 2.44 1.52 -9.62
N SER A 287 1.35 2.05 -10.21
CA SER A 287 1.32 3.39 -10.80
C SER A 287 1.80 4.46 -9.81
N LYS A 288 1.54 4.29 -8.51
CA LYS A 288 1.96 5.23 -7.46
C LYS A 288 3.42 5.08 -7.06
N MET A 289 3.99 3.88 -7.19
CA MET A 289 5.40 3.63 -6.91
C MET A 289 6.31 4.15 -8.03
N MET A 290 5.82 4.09 -9.28
CA MET A 290 6.60 4.44 -10.48
C MET A 290 6.44 5.89 -10.95
N THR A 291 5.35 6.58 -10.57
CA THR A 291 5.16 7.98 -10.97
C THR A 291 6.14 8.90 -10.25
N SER A 292 6.68 9.89 -10.95
CA SER A 292 7.29 11.06 -10.28
C SER A 292 6.19 11.83 -9.52
N GLU A 293 5.96 11.46 -8.26
CA GLU A 293 4.95 12.04 -7.35
C GLU A 293 5.03 13.59 -7.28
N ARG A 294 6.17 14.16 -7.68
CA ARG A 294 6.50 15.58 -7.58
C ARG A 294 5.44 16.49 -8.21
N THR A 295 5.01 16.26 -9.44
CA THR A 295 4.07 17.18 -10.11
C THR A 295 2.67 17.15 -9.49
N LYS A 296 2.23 15.96 -9.03
CA LYS A 296 0.95 15.81 -8.35
C LYS A 296 0.96 16.49 -6.98
N LEU A 297 2.04 16.33 -6.21
CA LEU A 297 2.20 16.95 -4.90
C LEU A 297 2.30 18.49 -4.95
N LEU A 298 2.85 19.04 -6.04
CA LEU A 298 2.90 20.48 -6.28
C LEU A 298 1.52 21.10 -6.54
N HIS A 299 0.52 20.29 -6.91
CA HIS A 299 -0.85 20.74 -7.20
C HIS A 299 -1.87 20.08 -6.28
N LEU A 300 -1.44 19.59 -5.12
CA LEU A 300 -2.27 18.84 -4.17
C LEU A 300 -3.53 19.61 -3.76
N GLU A 301 -3.42 20.91 -3.53
CA GLU A 301 -4.53 21.78 -3.17
C GLU A 301 -5.61 21.77 -4.25
N LYS A 302 -5.20 21.95 -5.52
CA LYS A 302 -6.13 21.94 -6.67
C LYS A 302 -6.86 20.61 -6.80
N GLU A 303 -6.16 19.51 -6.51
CA GLU A 303 -6.72 18.16 -6.60
C GLU A 303 -7.72 17.90 -5.46
N ILE A 304 -7.43 18.36 -4.24
CA ILE A 304 -8.39 18.30 -3.12
C ILE A 304 -9.61 19.19 -3.40
N HIS A 305 -9.42 20.37 -3.98
CA HIS A 305 -10.51 21.31 -4.31
C HIS A 305 -11.50 20.79 -5.35
N LYS A 306 -11.16 19.75 -6.14
CA LYS A 306 -12.14 19.07 -7.01
C LYS A 306 -13.28 18.41 -6.22
N ARG A 307 -13.07 18.17 -4.92
CA ARG A 307 -14.03 17.49 -4.04
C ARG A 307 -14.44 18.31 -2.83
N VAL A 308 -13.53 19.16 -2.32
CA VAL A 308 -13.74 19.98 -1.14
C VAL A 308 -13.89 21.43 -1.56
N VAL A 309 -14.98 22.06 -1.13
CA VAL A 309 -15.25 23.47 -1.38
C VAL A 309 -14.84 24.31 -0.18
N GLY A 310 -14.07 25.37 -0.44
CA GLY A 310 -13.51 26.24 0.60
C GLY A 310 -12.49 25.52 1.51
N GLN A 311 -12.39 25.99 2.75
CA GLN A 311 -11.47 25.45 3.77
C GLN A 311 -9.99 25.50 3.35
N ASP A 312 -9.59 26.59 2.69
CA ASP A 312 -8.27 26.75 2.07
C ASP A 312 -7.13 26.59 3.08
N GLU A 313 -7.28 27.12 4.29
CA GLU A 313 -6.31 26.99 5.37
C GLU A 313 -6.02 25.53 5.73
N ALA A 314 -7.09 24.72 5.86
CA ALA A 314 -6.94 23.30 6.18
C ALA A 314 -6.23 22.54 5.06
N ILE A 315 -6.59 22.83 3.82
CA ILE A 315 -6.04 22.18 2.64
C ILE A 315 -4.56 22.56 2.47
N GLU A 316 -4.21 23.84 2.64
CA GLU A 316 -2.83 24.33 2.57
C GLU A 316 -1.95 23.72 3.67
N ALA A 317 -2.43 23.69 4.92
CA ALA A 317 -1.70 23.11 6.05
C ALA A 317 -1.38 21.62 5.81
N ILE A 318 -2.36 20.84 5.36
CA ILE A 318 -2.19 19.43 5.00
C ILE A 318 -1.22 19.30 3.83
N ALA A 319 -1.39 20.10 2.78
CA ALA A 319 -0.54 20.01 1.60
C ALA A 319 0.93 20.32 1.92
N ASN A 320 1.17 21.30 2.78
CA ASN A 320 2.49 21.62 3.28
C ASN A 320 3.09 20.48 4.11
N ALA A 321 2.33 19.83 5.00
CA ALA A 321 2.82 18.67 5.76
C ALA A 321 3.20 17.49 4.86
N VAL A 322 2.33 17.13 3.90
CA VAL A 322 2.60 16.07 2.92
C VAL A 322 3.86 16.39 2.11
N ARG A 323 4.01 17.63 1.64
CA ARG A 323 5.21 18.05 0.90
C ARG A 323 6.48 17.98 1.75
N ARG A 324 6.45 18.41 3.02
CA ARG A 324 7.60 18.29 3.93
C ARG A 324 8.00 16.83 4.14
N SER A 325 7.02 15.95 4.37
CA SER A 325 7.24 14.52 4.51
C SER A 325 7.88 13.91 3.27
N ARG A 326 7.31 14.19 2.08
CA ARG A 326 7.80 13.67 0.79
C ARG A 326 9.15 14.25 0.37
N ALA A 327 9.51 15.45 0.85
CA ALA A 327 10.83 16.04 0.65
C ALA A 327 11.88 15.54 1.66
N GLY A 328 11.50 14.68 2.63
CA GLY A 328 12.40 14.21 3.68
C GLY A 328 12.82 15.31 4.66
N LEU A 329 12.04 16.40 4.74
CA LEU A 329 12.31 17.55 5.62
C LEU A 329 11.59 17.45 6.97
N GLN A 330 10.85 16.36 7.20
CA GLN A 330 10.13 16.09 8.43
C GLN A 330 10.94 15.18 9.35
N ASP A 331 10.69 15.28 10.66
CA ASP A 331 11.18 14.32 11.65
C ASP A 331 10.69 12.90 11.33
N ALA A 332 11.63 11.99 11.06
CA ALA A 332 11.37 10.59 10.72
C ALA A 332 10.78 9.77 11.88
N GLN A 333 10.70 10.31 13.08
CA GLN A 333 10.04 9.66 14.21
C GLN A 333 8.56 10.00 14.34
N LYS A 334 8.03 10.97 13.59
CA LYS A 334 6.63 11.40 13.72
C LYS A 334 5.74 10.93 12.57
N PRO A 335 4.41 10.90 12.75
CA PRO A 335 3.45 10.77 11.64
C PRO A 335 3.64 11.88 10.60
N ILE A 336 3.17 11.68 9.36
CA ILE A 336 3.27 12.64 8.24
C ILE A 336 2.70 14.01 8.62
N GLY A 337 1.65 14.03 9.43
CA GLY A 337 1.12 15.24 10.02
C GLY A 337 -0.02 14.93 10.98
N SER A 338 -0.24 15.83 11.92
CA SER A 338 -1.29 15.74 12.92
C SER A 338 -2.11 17.03 12.96
N PHE A 339 -3.42 16.89 12.76
CA PHE A 339 -4.33 18.02 12.58
C PHE A 339 -5.53 17.92 13.52
N LEU A 340 -5.91 19.04 14.12
CA LEU A 340 -7.15 19.17 14.87
C LEU A 340 -8.10 20.13 14.16
N PHE A 341 -9.19 19.61 13.61
CA PHE A 341 -10.21 20.36 12.91
C PHE A 341 -11.35 20.74 13.85
N LEU A 342 -11.49 22.04 14.10
CA LEU A 342 -12.57 22.62 14.90
C LEU A 342 -13.63 23.20 13.95
N GLY A 343 -14.91 23.04 14.25
CA GLY A 343 -15.95 23.64 13.40
C GLY A 343 -17.32 23.01 13.60
N THR A 344 -18.33 23.52 12.90
CA THR A 344 -19.68 22.94 12.96
C THR A 344 -19.77 21.64 12.16
N THR A 345 -20.90 20.94 12.27
CA THR A 345 -21.13 19.72 11.48
C THR A 345 -21.44 20.08 10.02
N GLY A 346 -20.95 19.27 9.07
CA GLY A 346 -21.29 19.41 7.65
C GLY A 346 -20.55 20.50 6.88
N VAL A 347 -19.49 21.11 7.44
CA VAL A 347 -18.63 22.10 6.76
C VAL A 347 -17.47 21.49 5.95
N GLY A 348 -17.26 20.16 6.04
CA GLY A 348 -16.28 19.46 5.21
C GLY A 348 -15.13 18.76 5.94
N LYS A 349 -15.05 18.81 7.28
CA LYS A 349 -13.97 18.16 8.08
C LYS A 349 -13.66 16.72 7.66
N THR A 350 -14.68 15.87 7.56
CA THR A 350 -14.55 14.47 7.11
C THR A 350 -14.30 14.33 5.61
N GLU A 351 -14.82 15.25 4.78
CA GLU A 351 -14.60 15.18 3.33
C GLU A 351 -13.16 15.55 2.96
N VAL A 352 -12.51 16.47 3.69
CA VAL A 352 -11.06 16.74 3.58
C VAL A 352 -10.26 15.47 3.85
N ALA A 353 -10.53 14.77 4.94
CA ALA A 353 -9.85 13.51 5.28
C ALA A 353 -10.04 12.44 4.19
N ARG A 354 -11.27 12.31 3.66
CA ARG A 354 -11.59 11.36 2.60
C ARG A 354 -10.94 11.73 1.26
N ALA A 355 -10.97 13.01 0.87
CA ALA A 355 -10.33 13.50 -0.35
C ALA A 355 -8.80 13.34 -0.27
N LEU A 356 -8.22 13.52 0.92
CA LEU A 356 -6.81 13.27 1.16
C LEU A 356 -6.45 11.79 1.03
N ALA A 357 -7.25 10.88 1.61
CA ALA A 357 -7.05 9.45 1.47
C ALA A 357 -7.15 8.99 0.01
N ASP A 358 -8.18 9.46 -0.71
CA ASP A 358 -8.37 9.24 -2.14
C ASP A 358 -7.17 9.75 -2.95
N PHE A 359 -6.68 10.97 -2.68
CA PHE A 359 -5.55 11.51 -3.41
C PHE A 359 -4.25 10.74 -3.14
N LEU A 360 -3.88 10.60 -1.86
CA LEU A 360 -2.61 10.00 -1.45
C LEU A 360 -2.58 8.50 -1.70
N PHE A 361 -3.71 7.79 -1.53
CA PHE A 361 -3.77 6.34 -1.55
C PHE A 361 -4.66 5.74 -2.66
N ASP A 362 -5.37 6.57 -3.45
CA ASP A 362 -6.23 6.16 -4.60
C ASP A 362 -7.35 5.20 -4.18
N ASP A 363 -7.68 5.28 -2.90
CA ASP A 363 -8.69 4.48 -2.26
C ASP A 363 -9.17 5.23 -1.01
N GLN A 364 -10.47 5.53 -0.95
CA GLN A 364 -11.10 6.17 0.19
C GLN A 364 -11.17 5.25 1.41
N ASP A 365 -11.10 3.93 1.19
CA ASP A 365 -11.07 2.93 2.25
C ASP A 365 -9.70 2.86 2.94
N MET A 366 -8.68 3.57 2.41
CA MET A 366 -7.41 3.85 3.11
C MET A 366 -7.55 4.99 4.13
N MET A 367 -8.77 5.19 4.64
CA MET A 367 -9.08 6.00 5.80
C MET A 367 -9.62 5.11 6.92
N THR A 368 -8.93 5.09 8.06
CA THR A 368 -9.43 4.45 9.29
C THR A 368 -10.20 5.50 10.09
N ARG A 369 -11.54 5.41 10.09
CA ARG A 369 -12.40 6.29 10.89
C ARG A 369 -12.75 5.64 12.22
N ILE A 370 -12.55 6.36 13.31
CA ILE A 370 -12.90 5.93 14.66
C ILE A 370 -13.74 7.02 15.32
N ASP A 371 -14.96 6.66 15.70
CA ASP A 371 -15.89 7.56 16.40
C ASP A 371 -15.60 7.54 17.90
N MET A 372 -15.13 8.65 18.46
CA MET A 372 -14.76 8.75 19.88
C MET A 372 -15.95 8.71 20.83
N SER A 373 -17.19 8.85 20.32
CA SER A 373 -18.39 8.62 21.13
C SER A 373 -18.52 7.16 21.58
N GLU A 374 -17.91 6.19 20.88
CA GLU A 374 -17.85 4.78 21.32
C GLU A 374 -16.77 4.52 22.39
N TYR A 375 -15.90 5.50 22.65
CA TYR A 375 -14.70 5.40 23.47
C TYR A 375 -14.73 6.30 24.72
N GLN A 376 -15.93 6.60 25.21
CA GLN A 376 -16.15 7.43 26.42
C GLN A 376 -15.76 6.71 27.72
N GLU A 377 -15.85 5.38 27.74
CA GLU A 377 -15.57 4.56 28.92
C GLU A 377 -14.16 3.98 28.91
N LYS A 378 -13.59 3.75 30.10
CA LYS A 378 -12.25 3.17 30.27
C LYS A 378 -12.07 1.81 29.59
N HIS A 379 -13.07 0.94 29.66
CA HIS A 379 -13.03 -0.37 29.00
C HIS A 379 -13.03 -0.23 27.47
N SER A 380 -13.80 0.73 26.93
CA SER A 380 -13.79 1.02 25.50
C SER A 380 -12.46 1.59 25.04
N ALA A 381 -11.85 2.51 25.79
CA ALA A 381 -10.53 3.07 25.47
C ALA A 381 -9.45 1.99 25.29
N SER A 382 -9.50 0.94 26.10
CA SER A 382 -8.58 -0.20 25.99
C SER A 382 -8.74 -0.95 24.66
N ARG A 383 -9.94 -0.99 24.06
CA ARG A 383 -10.17 -1.68 22.77
C ARG A 383 -9.38 -1.07 21.60
N LEU A 384 -8.95 0.19 21.67
CA LEU A 384 -8.11 0.80 20.62
C LEU A 384 -6.77 0.07 20.48
N VAL A 385 -6.20 -0.35 21.61
CA VAL A 385 -4.85 -0.93 21.73
C VAL A 385 -4.90 -2.44 22.02
N GLY A 386 -6.06 -2.95 22.39
CA GLY A 386 -6.34 -4.37 22.69
C GLY A 386 -6.69 -4.56 24.17
N ALA A 387 -7.41 -5.62 24.52
CA ALA A 387 -7.71 -5.88 25.93
C ALA A 387 -6.42 -6.25 26.70
N PRO A 388 -6.28 -5.86 27.98
CA PRO A 388 -5.17 -6.32 28.82
C PRO A 388 -5.29 -7.82 29.15
N PRO A 389 -4.19 -8.50 29.54
CA PRO A 389 -4.21 -9.91 29.91
C PRO A 389 -5.28 -10.23 30.97
N GLY A 390 -6.13 -11.22 30.70
CA GLY A 390 -7.19 -11.68 31.62
C GLY A 390 -8.59 -11.13 31.36
N TYR A 391 -8.79 -10.30 30.32
CA TYR A 391 -10.10 -9.81 29.89
C TYR A 391 -10.62 -10.53 28.62
N VAL A 392 -11.94 -10.62 28.47
CA VAL A 392 -12.59 -11.15 27.25
C VAL A 392 -12.18 -10.28 26.05
N GLY A 393 -11.71 -10.91 24.97
CA GLY A 393 -11.15 -10.20 23.82
C GLY A 393 -9.63 -9.98 23.85
N TYR A 394 -8.91 -10.54 24.84
CA TYR A 394 -7.43 -10.51 24.85
C TYR A 394 -6.80 -11.14 23.60
N GLU A 395 -7.47 -12.13 22.99
CA GLU A 395 -6.97 -12.72 21.74
C GLU A 395 -7.17 -11.79 20.52
N GLU A 396 -8.11 -10.86 20.57
CA GLU A 396 -8.32 -9.85 19.53
C GLU A 396 -7.30 -8.70 19.68
N GLY A 397 -6.64 -8.30 18.59
CA GLY A 397 -5.75 -7.13 18.60
C GLY A 397 -6.54 -5.83 18.78
N GLY A 398 -5.86 -4.73 19.12
CA GLY A 398 -6.51 -3.43 19.21
C GLY A 398 -7.07 -2.97 17.86
N GLN A 399 -8.23 -2.32 17.87
CA GLN A 399 -8.89 -1.86 16.64
C GLN A 399 -8.00 -0.88 15.85
N LEU A 400 -7.32 0.04 16.55
CA LEU A 400 -6.42 1.01 15.92
C LEU A 400 -5.11 0.33 15.50
N THR A 401 -4.50 -0.45 16.39
CA THR A 401 -3.22 -1.12 16.12
C THR A 401 -3.31 -2.09 14.95
N GLU A 402 -4.38 -2.88 14.84
CA GLU A 402 -4.57 -3.81 13.72
C GLU A 402 -4.96 -3.10 12.42
N ALA A 403 -5.75 -2.02 12.49
CA ALA A 403 -6.07 -1.22 11.30
C ALA A 403 -4.81 -0.63 10.66
N ILE A 404 -3.93 -0.04 11.46
CA ILE A 404 -2.69 0.57 10.97
C ILE A 404 -1.64 -0.48 10.59
N ARG A 405 -1.59 -1.61 11.29
CA ARG A 405 -0.73 -2.72 10.89
C ARG A 405 -1.12 -3.27 9.50
N ARG A 406 -2.42 -3.36 9.20
CA ARG A 406 -2.92 -3.78 7.87
C ARG A 406 -2.80 -2.68 6.82
N LYS A 407 -2.93 -1.40 7.21
CA LYS A 407 -2.86 -0.23 6.33
C LYS A 407 -1.90 0.82 6.92
N PRO A 408 -0.56 0.60 6.83
CA PRO A 408 0.43 1.50 7.42
C PRO A 408 0.43 2.90 6.79
N TYR A 409 -0.04 2.98 5.55
CA TYR A 409 -0.21 4.18 4.75
C TYR A 409 -1.68 4.58 4.73
N SER A 410 -2.13 5.32 5.73
CA SER A 410 -3.55 5.66 5.82
C SER A 410 -3.78 7.01 6.48
N VAL A 411 -4.96 7.57 6.22
CA VAL A 411 -5.49 8.69 7.01
C VAL A 411 -6.23 8.10 8.21
N VAL A 412 -5.88 8.52 9.41
CA VAL A 412 -6.54 8.11 10.65
C VAL A 412 -7.42 9.26 11.12
N LEU A 413 -8.73 9.06 11.08
CA LEU A 413 -9.71 10.07 11.45
C LEU A 413 -10.34 9.73 12.80
N PHE A 414 -10.04 10.52 13.82
CA PHE A 414 -10.69 10.48 15.13
C PHE A 414 -11.83 11.51 15.16
N ASP A 415 -13.07 11.04 15.09
CA ASP A 415 -14.25 11.91 15.05
C ASP A 415 -14.72 12.24 16.48
N GLU A 416 -15.12 13.48 16.72
CA GLU A 416 -15.61 13.97 18.04
C GLU A 416 -14.64 13.74 19.20
N ILE A 417 -13.37 14.12 19.02
CA ILE A 417 -12.27 13.85 19.97
C ILE A 417 -12.56 14.34 21.40
N GLU A 418 -13.38 15.38 21.57
CA GLU A 418 -13.80 15.88 22.87
C GLU A 418 -14.62 14.89 23.71
N LYS A 419 -15.15 13.83 23.10
CA LYS A 419 -15.90 12.76 23.78
C LYS A 419 -14.98 11.65 24.28
N ALA A 420 -13.74 11.56 23.80
CA ALA A 420 -12.84 10.47 24.14
C ALA A 420 -12.53 10.41 25.65
N HIS A 421 -12.41 9.19 26.17
CA HIS A 421 -11.91 8.99 27.53
C HIS A 421 -10.46 9.52 27.67
N PRO A 422 -10.05 10.07 28.83
CA PRO A 422 -8.69 10.56 29.06
C PRO A 422 -7.56 9.58 28.70
N ASP A 423 -7.77 8.27 28.89
CA ASP A 423 -6.79 7.24 28.54
C ASP A 423 -6.51 7.17 27.03
N VAL A 424 -7.47 7.56 26.17
CA VAL A 424 -7.25 7.65 24.72
C VAL A 424 -6.23 8.73 24.37
N PHE A 425 -6.28 9.88 25.05
CA PHE A 425 -5.29 10.95 24.82
C PHE A 425 -3.87 10.51 25.17
N ASN A 426 -3.69 9.67 26.19
CA ASN A 426 -2.38 9.11 26.54
C ASN A 426 -1.84 8.19 25.43
N VAL A 427 -2.71 7.38 24.85
CA VAL A 427 -2.38 6.53 23.69
C VAL A 427 -1.99 7.37 22.48
N LEU A 428 -2.75 8.44 22.20
CA LEU A 428 -2.47 9.34 21.09
C LEU A 428 -1.18 10.14 21.29
N LEU A 429 -0.82 10.54 22.52
CA LEU A 429 0.46 11.20 22.80
C LEU A 429 1.65 10.35 22.33
N GLN A 430 1.61 9.04 22.58
CA GLN A 430 2.67 8.12 22.13
C GLN A 430 2.77 8.09 20.59
N VAL A 431 1.63 8.09 19.90
CA VAL A 431 1.59 8.13 18.44
C VAL A 431 2.13 9.45 17.89
N LEU A 432 1.76 10.58 18.48
CA LEU A 432 2.17 11.91 18.02
C LEU A 432 3.66 12.20 18.29
N ASP A 433 4.23 11.63 19.36
CA ASP A 433 5.63 11.83 19.73
C ASP A 433 6.58 10.85 19.03
N ASP A 434 6.29 9.55 19.12
CA ASP A 434 7.22 8.48 18.70
C ASP A 434 6.84 7.84 17.36
N GLY A 435 5.70 8.25 16.77
CA GLY A 435 5.21 7.69 15.51
C GLY A 435 5.00 6.18 15.59
N ARG A 436 4.81 5.65 16.79
CA ARG A 436 4.71 4.23 17.10
C ARG A 436 3.73 4.02 18.24
N LEU A 437 3.03 2.90 18.22
CA LEU A 437 2.13 2.50 19.29
C LEU A 437 2.37 1.04 19.64
N THR A 438 2.61 0.76 20.91
CA THR A 438 2.79 -0.61 21.38
C THR A 438 1.46 -1.15 21.91
N ASP A 439 1.01 -2.28 21.36
CA ASP A 439 -0.20 -2.95 21.79
C ASP A 439 -0.03 -3.62 23.17
N ASN A 440 -1.14 -4.08 23.77
CA ASN A 440 -1.10 -4.76 25.07
C ASN A 440 -0.44 -6.17 25.02
N LYS A 441 -0.04 -6.64 23.82
CA LYS A 441 0.74 -7.86 23.61
C LYS A 441 2.24 -7.57 23.40
N GLY A 442 2.65 -6.30 23.46
CA GLY A 442 4.04 -5.87 23.25
C GLY A 442 4.43 -5.69 21.79
N ARG A 443 3.49 -5.79 20.83
CA ARG A 443 3.76 -5.56 19.41
C ARG A 443 3.74 -4.07 19.13
N THR A 444 4.77 -3.55 18.47
CA THR A 444 4.86 -2.14 18.13
C THR A 444 4.41 -1.91 16.68
N VAL A 445 3.43 -1.04 16.50
CA VAL A 445 2.86 -0.65 15.21
C VAL A 445 3.42 0.71 14.80
N ASN A 446 3.74 0.87 13.51
CA ASN A 446 4.35 2.08 12.96
C ASN A 446 3.29 3.04 12.38
N PHE A 447 3.30 4.29 12.85
CA PHE A 447 2.42 5.38 12.44
C PHE A 447 3.13 6.46 11.62
N LYS A 448 4.43 6.33 11.36
CA LYS A 448 5.23 7.33 10.62
C LYS A 448 4.70 7.65 9.22
N ASN A 449 3.98 6.70 8.63
CA ASN A 449 3.38 6.82 7.30
C ASN A 449 1.89 7.20 7.33
N THR A 450 1.38 7.63 8.49
CA THR A 450 -0.03 7.99 8.67
C THR A 450 -0.21 9.50 8.75
N ILE A 451 -1.39 9.98 8.36
CA ILE A 451 -1.85 11.35 8.64
C ILE A 451 -2.94 11.25 9.70
N ILE A 452 -2.73 11.91 10.84
CA ILE A 452 -3.66 11.90 11.96
C ILE A 452 -4.56 13.13 11.86
N ILE A 453 -5.86 12.91 11.73
CA ILE A 453 -6.87 13.97 11.72
C ILE A 453 -7.82 13.74 12.88
N MET A 454 -7.97 14.74 13.73
CA MET A 454 -8.96 14.77 14.80
C MET A 454 -10.00 15.82 14.48
N THR A 455 -11.27 15.50 14.62
CA THR A 455 -12.35 16.49 14.48
C THR A 455 -12.92 16.79 15.85
N SER A 456 -13.36 18.03 16.03
CA SER A 456 -14.14 18.42 17.19
C SER A 456 -15.28 19.35 16.78
N ASN A 457 -16.42 19.21 17.44
CA ASN A 457 -17.53 20.16 17.33
C ASN A 457 -17.46 21.24 18.43
N MET A 458 -16.36 21.29 19.21
CA MET A 458 -16.13 22.35 20.18
C MET A 458 -16.10 23.73 19.52
N GLY A 459 -16.75 24.70 20.18
CA GLY A 459 -16.81 26.08 19.68
C GLY A 459 -17.79 26.30 18.54
N SER A 460 -18.58 25.30 18.14
CA SER A 460 -19.57 25.44 17.06
C SER A 460 -20.54 26.60 17.26
N ASP A 461 -21.05 26.79 18.48
CA ASP A 461 -21.98 27.87 18.81
C ASP A 461 -21.33 29.26 18.66
N ILE A 462 -20.05 29.36 19.03
CA ILE A 462 -19.26 30.59 18.90
C ILE A 462 -19.04 30.92 17.43
N ILE A 463 -18.66 29.91 16.64
CA ILE A 463 -18.43 30.02 15.21
C ILE A 463 -19.71 30.49 14.51
N GLN A 464 -20.85 29.83 14.75
CA GLN A 464 -22.13 30.26 14.19
C GLN A 464 -22.48 31.69 14.57
N HIS A 465 -22.46 32.00 15.87
CA HIS A 465 -22.92 33.31 16.35
C HIS A 465 -22.07 34.48 15.85
N ASN A 466 -20.76 34.29 15.70
CA ASN A 466 -19.89 35.32 15.19
C ASN A 466 -20.01 35.46 13.67
N PHE A 467 -20.10 34.34 12.94
CA PHE A 467 -20.25 34.37 11.49
C PHE A 467 -21.64 34.86 11.03
N GLU A 468 -22.68 34.80 11.87
CA GLU A 468 -23.95 35.50 11.62
C GLU A 468 -23.79 37.03 11.51
N LYS A 469 -22.76 37.59 12.14
CA LYS A 469 -22.45 39.03 12.13
C LYS A 469 -21.44 39.40 11.04
N LEU A 470 -21.05 38.42 10.21
CA LEU A 470 -20.07 38.61 9.16
C LEU A 470 -20.66 39.46 8.04
N THR A 471 -19.89 40.47 7.66
CA THR A 471 -20.11 41.38 6.54
C THR A 471 -18.78 41.50 5.79
N ALA A 472 -18.82 41.95 4.54
CA ALA A 472 -17.61 42.12 3.74
C ALA A 472 -16.57 43.05 4.42
N ASP A 473 -17.02 44.01 5.22
CA ASP A 473 -16.18 45.02 5.86
C ASP A 473 -15.52 44.54 7.18
N ASN A 474 -16.09 43.52 7.84
CA ASN A 474 -15.61 43.03 9.14
C ASN A 474 -15.16 41.56 9.14
N ALA A 475 -15.10 40.92 7.97
CA ALA A 475 -14.79 39.49 7.82
C ALA A 475 -13.52 39.07 8.61
N ARG A 476 -12.42 39.80 8.40
CA ARG A 476 -11.15 39.51 9.07
C ARG A 476 -11.20 39.66 10.59
N GLU A 477 -11.91 40.68 11.09
CA GLU A 477 -12.05 40.91 12.54
C GLU A 477 -12.88 39.79 13.19
N ILE A 478 -13.96 39.35 12.51
CA ILE A 478 -14.82 38.25 12.96
C ILE A 478 -14.03 36.94 12.98
N GLU A 479 -13.26 36.64 11.94
CA GLU A 479 -12.41 35.45 11.85
C GLU A 479 -11.39 35.41 13.01
N GLU A 480 -10.57 36.45 13.16
CA GLU A 480 -9.53 36.52 14.21
C GLU A 480 -10.14 36.45 15.63
N THR A 481 -11.31 37.06 15.83
CA THR A 481 -12.01 37.02 17.13
C THR A 481 -12.58 35.64 17.41
N THR A 482 -13.18 35.00 16.41
CA THR A 482 -13.75 33.66 16.54
C THR A 482 -12.67 32.64 16.83
N GLU A 483 -11.57 32.68 16.10
CA GLU A 483 -10.43 31.79 16.30
C GLU A 483 -9.89 31.89 17.74
N LYS A 484 -9.66 33.11 18.24
CA LYS A 484 -9.22 33.33 19.63
C LYS A 484 -10.19 32.75 20.66
N GLN A 485 -11.49 32.94 20.47
CA GLN A 485 -12.51 32.43 21.40
C GLN A 485 -12.59 30.91 21.37
N VAL A 486 -12.55 30.30 20.19
CA VAL A 486 -12.58 28.85 20.01
C VAL A 486 -11.31 28.20 20.59
N LEU A 487 -10.13 28.78 20.33
CA LEU A 487 -8.87 28.31 20.90
C LEU A 487 -8.82 28.46 22.42
N SER A 488 -9.42 29.51 22.99
CA SER A 488 -9.54 29.66 24.44
C SER A 488 -10.38 28.53 25.05
N LEU A 489 -11.55 28.26 24.46
CA LEU A 489 -12.42 27.16 24.89
C LEU A 489 -11.73 25.80 24.77
N LEU A 490 -10.94 25.60 23.71
CA LEU A 490 -10.16 24.38 23.52
C LEU A 490 -9.15 24.16 24.66
N LYS A 491 -8.40 25.20 25.03
CA LYS A 491 -7.40 25.14 26.11
C LYS A 491 -8.00 24.89 27.50
N GLU A 492 -9.28 25.19 27.70
CA GLU A 492 -9.99 24.89 28.95
C GLU A 492 -10.35 23.40 29.07
N ARG A 493 -10.64 22.71 27.96
CA ARG A 493 -11.09 21.31 27.98
C ARG A 493 -9.98 20.30 27.67
N ILE A 494 -9.04 20.66 26.80
CA ILE A 494 -7.95 19.79 26.37
C ILE A 494 -6.65 20.27 27.01
N ARG A 495 -5.88 19.33 27.54
CA ARG A 495 -4.62 19.63 28.23
C ARG A 495 -3.61 20.24 27.25
N PRO A 496 -2.84 21.28 27.67
CA PRO A 496 -1.82 21.89 26.82
C PRO A 496 -0.76 20.91 26.30
N GLU A 497 -0.42 19.88 27.09
CA GLU A 497 0.51 18.82 26.66
C GLU A 497 0.08 18.15 25.36
N PHE A 498 -1.23 17.87 25.22
CA PHE A 498 -1.76 17.25 24.01
C PHE A 498 -1.74 18.23 22.83
N LEU A 499 -2.22 19.46 23.04
CA LEU A 499 -2.29 20.48 21.99
C LEU A 499 -0.90 20.81 21.42
N ASN A 500 0.14 20.83 22.25
CA ASN A 500 1.51 21.08 21.82
C ASN A 500 2.14 19.94 21.00
N ARG A 501 1.50 18.76 20.91
CA ARG A 501 1.95 17.65 20.06
C ARG A 501 1.25 17.61 18.71
N ILE A 502 0.21 18.41 18.52
CA ILE A 502 -0.51 18.54 17.26
C ILE A 502 0.25 19.56 16.41
N ASP A 503 0.49 19.25 15.13
CA ASP A 503 1.21 20.15 14.24
C ASP A 503 0.40 21.41 13.95
N GLU A 504 -0.90 21.27 13.67
CA GLU A 504 -1.78 22.39 13.34
C GLU A 504 -3.20 22.20 13.94
N THR A 505 -3.74 23.28 14.51
CA THR A 505 -5.15 23.36 14.95
C THR A 505 -5.88 24.35 14.06
N ILE A 506 -6.85 23.87 13.29
CA ILE A 506 -7.48 24.63 12.20
C ILE A 506 -8.97 24.80 12.48
N VAL A 507 -9.46 26.03 12.33
CA VAL A 507 -10.87 26.37 12.47
C VAL A 507 -11.56 26.35 11.10
N PHE A 508 -12.57 25.51 10.95
CA PHE A 508 -13.36 25.41 9.74
C PHE A 508 -14.48 26.44 9.75
N HIS A 509 -14.57 27.17 8.65
CA HIS A 509 -15.56 28.23 8.49
C HIS A 509 -16.92 27.66 8.00
N PRO A 510 -18.05 28.24 8.43
CA PRO A 510 -19.36 27.94 7.84
C PRO A 510 -19.35 28.19 6.34
N LEU A 511 -20.03 27.33 5.58
CA LEU A 511 -20.14 27.48 4.13
C LEU A 511 -21.12 28.61 3.77
N ASN A 512 -20.74 29.46 2.83
CA ASN A 512 -21.64 30.45 2.24
C ASN A 512 -22.53 29.82 1.15
N LYS A 513 -23.50 30.59 0.64
CA LYS A 513 -24.48 30.10 -0.33
C LYS A 513 -23.82 29.64 -1.64
N GLU A 514 -22.83 30.39 -2.10
CA GLU A 514 -22.07 30.11 -3.32
C GLU A 514 -21.30 28.79 -3.19
N GLN A 515 -20.65 28.57 -2.05
CA GLN A 515 -19.93 27.34 -1.72
C GLN A 515 -20.89 26.14 -1.63
N ILE A 516 -22.08 26.32 -1.08
CA ILE A 516 -23.08 25.25 -1.02
C ILE A 516 -23.57 24.89 -2.43
N ALA A 517 -23.77 25.88 -3.31
CA ALA A 517 -24.10 25.62 -4.70
C ALA A 517 -23.00 24.80 -5.41
N GLU A 518 -21.72 25.08 -5.15
CA GLU A 518 -20.62 24.24 -5.63
C GLU A 518 -20.67 22.81 -5.06
N VAL A 519 -20.97 22.64 -3.78
CA VAL A 519 -21.17 21.31 -3.18
C VAL A 519 -22.31 20.56 -3.86
N VAL A 520 -23.41 21.24 -4.17
CA VAL A 520 -24.54 20.67 -4.90
C VAL A 520 -24.10 20.19 -6.29
N ARG A 521 -23.34 21.00 -7.04
CA ARG A 521 -22.80 20.60 -8.36
C ARG A 521 -21.96 19.33 -8.25
N ILE A 522 -21.03 19.28 -7.30
CA ILE A 522 -20.18 18.09 -7.06
C ILE A 522 -21.04 16.85 -6.76
N GLN A 523 -22.10 16.96 -5.96
CA GLN A 523 -22.97 15.83 -5.64
C GLN A 523 -23.85 15.42 -6.84
N LEU A 524 -24.35 16.37 -7.63
CA LEU A 524 -25.11 16.10 -8.84
C LEU A 524 -24.24 15.41 -9.90
N ASP A 525 -23.00 15.83 -10.08
CA ASP A 525 -22.07 15.22 -11.03
C ASP A 525 -21.77 13.75 -10.65
N ARG A 526 -21.65 13.44 -9.36
CA ARG A 526 -21.55 12.06 -8.87
C ARG A 526 -22.78 11.22 -9.22
N VAL A 527 -23.98 11.81 -9.08
CA VAL A 527 -25.24 11.17 -9.47
C VAL A 527 -25.31 10.94 -10.99
N ILE A 528 -24.95 11.95 -11.79
CA ILE A 528 -24.91 11.85 -13.26
C ILE A 528 -24.00 10.72 -13.70
N LYS A 529 -22.81 10.60 -13.11
CA LYS A 529 -21.87 9.52 -13.43
C LYS A 529 -22.48 8.14 -13.18
N SER A 530 -23.18 7.96 -12.06
CA SER A 530 -23.87 6.69 -11.73
C SER A 530 -25.09 6.43 -12.63
N LEU A 531 -25.80 7.48 -13.04
CA LEU A 531 -26.90 7.37 -14.01
C LEU A 531 -26.40 6.98 -15.41
N ALA A 532 -25.23 7.48 -15.82
CA ALA A 532 -24.62 7.17 -17.11
C ALA A 532 -24.25 5.68 -17.25
N GLU A 533 -23.81 5.03 -16.17
CA GLU A 533 -23.59 3.57 -16.14
C GLU A 533 -24.87 2.79 -16.41
N ASN A 534 -26.02 3.38 -16.06
CA ASN A 534 -27.33 2.84 -16.37
C ASN A 534 -27.86 3.29 -17.73
N GLY A 535 -27.09 4.03 -18.54
CA GLY A 535 -27.51 4.53 -19.85
C GLY A 535 -28.40 5.78 -19.80
N ILE A 536 -28.48 6.48 -18.67
CA ILE A 536 -29.22 7.75 -18.54
C ILE A 536 -28.24 8.92 -18.66
N THR A 537 -28.48 9.80 -19.62
CA THR A 537 -27.73 11.06 -19.74
C THR A 537 -28.51 12.18 -19.09
N LEU A 538 -27.99 12.76 -18.00
CA LEU A 538 -28.64 13.86 -17.27
C LEU A 538 -27.75 15.11 -17.27
N THR A 539 -28.37 16.26 -17.51
CA THR A 539 -27.79 17.61 -17.41
C THR A 539 -28.63 18.46 -16.46
N TYR A 540 -28.11 19.55 -15.92
CA TYR A 540 -28.85 20.45 -15.01
C TYR A 540 -28.63 21.92 -15.35
N THR A 541 -29.58 22.77 -14.96
CA THR A 541 -29.48 24.24 -15.03
C THR A 541 -28.96 24.83 -13.71
N ASP A 542 -28.43 26.05 -13.75
CA ASP A 542 -28.03 26.76 -12.53
C ASP A 542 -29.22 27.01 -11.59
N ARG A 543 -30.43 27.21 -12.12
CA ARG A 543 -31.66 27.37 -11.30
C ARG A 543 -31.97 26.13 -10.47
N ALA A 544 -31.78 24.93 -11.05
CA ALA A 544 -31.91 23.68 -10.31
C ALA A 544 -30.89 23.59 -9.17
N VAL A 545 -29.64 24.00 -9.43
CA VAL A 545 -28.57 24.02 -8.43
C VAL A 545 -28.89 24.99 -7.29
N GLU A 546 -29.29 26.22 -7.61
CA GLU A 546 -29.66 27.26 -6.64
C GLU A 546 -30.80 26.78 -5.74
N HIS A 547 -31.85 26.19 -6.32
CA HIS A 547 -32.98 25.70 -5.53
C HIS A 547 -32.59 24.55 -4.59
N ILE A 548 -31.79 23.59 -5.09
CA ILE A 548 -31.29 22.48 -4.25
C ILE A 548 -30.35 23.03 -3.16
N ALA A 549 -29.56 24.07 -3.45
CA ALA A 549 -28.68 24.72 -2.48
C ALA A 549 -29.49 25.42 -1.37
N GLU A 550 -30.58 26.11 -1.71
CA GLU A 550 -31.48 26.74 -0.73
C GLU A 550 -32.14 25.71 0.20
N LEU A 551 -32.64 24.60 -0.35
CA LEU A 551 -33.24 23.50 0.42
C LEU A 551 -32.19 22.69 1.22
N GLY A 552 -30.97 22.61 0.69
CA GLY A 552 -29.87 21.84 1.23
C GLY A 552 -29.04 22.59 2.28
N PHE A 553 -29.23 23.90 2.40
CA PHE A 553 -28.54 24.73 3.39
C PHE A 553 -29.23 24.68 4.75
N ASP A 554 -28.47 24.26 5.76
CA ASP A 554 -28.89 24.35 7.14
C ASP A 554 -27.78 25.05 7.95
N PRO A 555 -28.06 26.17 8.65
CA PRO A 555 -27.07 26.86 9.46
C PRO A 555 -26.39 25.99 10.54
N GLN A 556 -27.11 24.98 11.05
CA GLN A 556 -26.61 24.02 12.06
C GLN A 556 -25.87 22.83 11.46
N TYR A 557 -26.32 22.34 10.32
CA TYR A 557 -25.82 21.09 9.72
C TYR A 557 -25.01 21.29 8.42
N GLY A 558 -24.76 22.53 8.01
CA GLY A 558 -23.99 22.87 6.81
C GLY A 558 -24.55 22.19 5.56
N ALA A 559 -23.69 21.55 4.77
CA ALA A 559 -24.08 20.84 3.55
C ALA A 559 -24.57 19.39 3.79
N ARG A 560 -24.70 18.94 5.04
CA ARG A 560 -25.13 17.56 5.37
C ARG A 560 -26.50 17.18 4.77
N PRO A 561 -27.50 18.08 4.68
CA PRO A 561 -28.79 17.76 4.07
C PRO A 561 -28.76 17.59 2.55
N VAL A 562 -27.77 18.16 1.85
CA VAL A 562 -27.71 18.22 0.36
C VAL A 562 -27.95 16.86 -0.29
N LYS A 563 -27.25 15.81 0.17
CA LYS A 563 -27.42 14.46 -0.40
C LYS A 563 -28.86 13.95 -0.27
N ARG A 564 -29.51 14.22 0.87
CA ARG A 564 -30.91 13.84 1.12
C ARG A 564 -31.87 14.66 0.27
N VAL A 565 -31.59 15.94 0.06
CA VAL A 565 -32.38 16.81 -0.83
C VAL A 565 -32.29 16.32 -2.27
N ILE A 566 -31.10 16.03 -2.78
CA ILE A 566 -30.93 15.45 -4.13
C ILE A 566 -31.67 14.12 -4.26
N GLN A 567 -31.58 13.24 -3.26
CA GLN A 567 -32.34 11.99 -3.26
C GLN A 567 -33.86 12.24 -3.38
N LYS A 568 -34.39 13.17 -2.58
CA LYS A 568 -35.83 13.41 -2.46
C LYS A 568 -36.40 14.19 -3.64
N GLU A 569 -35.70 15.23 -4.09
CA GLU A 569 -36.18 16.19 -5.09
C GLU A 569 -35.71 15.85 -6.51
N VAL A 570 -34.67 15.03 -6.67
CA VAL A 570 -34.14 14.63 -7.99
C VAL A 570 -34.30 13.13 -8.24
N MET A 571 -33.71 12.27 -7.40
CA MET A 571 -33.66 10.83 -7.68
C MET A 571 -35.04 10.17 -7.61
N ASN A 572 -35.81 10.44 -6.55
CA ASN A 572 -37.14 9.83 -6.40
C ASN A 572 -38.09 10.26 -7.54
N PRO A 573 -38.23 11.56 -7.88
CA PRO A 573 -39.10 11.97 -8.98
C PRO A 573 -38.61 11.45 -10.35
N LEU A 574 -37.30 11.44 -10.61
CA LEU A 574 -36.74 10.85 -11.84
C LEU A 574 -37.09 9.37 -11.96
N SER A 575 -36.96 8.61 -10.88
CA SER A 575 -37.28 7.17 -10.88
C SER A 575 -38.74 6.90 -11.23
N ILE A 576 -39.66 7.69 -10.69
CA ILE A 576 -41.10 7.61 -11.00
C ILE A 576 -41.32 7.98 -12.46
N ALA A 577 -40.75 9.09 -12.93
CA ALA A 577 -40.96 9.57 -14.30
C ALA A 577 -40.40 8.61 -15.37
N VAL A 578 -39.32 7.88 -15.07
CA VAL A 578 -38.78 6.81 -15.93
C VAL A 578 -39.70 5.58 -15.92
N LEU A 579 -40.23 5.17 -14.76
CA LEU A 579 -41.15 4.04 -14.66
C LEU A 579 -42.54 4.31 -15.28
N GLU A 580 -43.00 5.56 -15.23
CA GLU A 580 -44.23 6.01 -15.87
C GLU A 580 -44.10 6.24 -17.39
N GLU A 581 -42.91 5.98 -17.96
CA GLU A 581 -42.57 6.23 -19.37
C GLU A 581 -42.76 7.69 -19.83
N LYS A 582 -42.91 8.64 -18.89
CA LYS A 582 -42.96 10.07 -19.17
C LYS A 582 -41.61 10.62 -19.64
N ILE A 583 -40.53 9.96 -19.23
CA ILE A 583 -39.16 10.26 -19.62
C ILE A 583 -38.55 9.06 -20.29
N GLN A 584 -38.03 9.27 -21.50
CA GLN A 584 -37.34 8.24 -22.24
C GLN A 584 -35.88 8.17 -21.82
N LYS A 585 -35.45 6.98 -21.41
CA LYS A 585 -34.12 6.70 -20.84
C LYS A 585 -32.98 6.88 -21.85
N ASP A 586 -33.29 6.64 -23.13
CA ASP A 586 -32.39 6.71 -24.29
C ASP A 586 -32.15 8.14 -24.80
N LYS A 587 -32.85 9.14 -24.26
CA LYS A 587 -32.68 10.56 -24.60
C LYS A 587 -31.99 11.31 -23.47
N ALA A 588 -31.25 12.36 -23.84
CA ALA A 588 -30.69 13.29 -22.86
C ALA A 588 -31.81 13.96 -22.05
N ILE A 589 -31.64 14.02 -20.73
CA ILE A 589 -32.58 14.60 -19.78
C ILE A 589 -31.95 15.88 -19.24
N GLN A 590 -32.73 16.95 -19.14
CA GLN A 590 -32.35 18.18 -18.47
C GLN A 590 -33.19 18.37 -17.21
N LEU A 591 -32.50 18.57 -16.08
CA LEU A 591 -33.07 18.97 -14.80
C LEU A 591 -33.15 20.49 -14.73
N ASP A 592 -34.34 21.03 -14.51
CA ASP A 592 -34.56 22.47 -14.35
C ASP A 592 -35.52 22.75 -13.18
N TYR A 593 -35.51 23.98 -12.68
CA TYR A 593 -36.46 24.46 -11.68
C TYR A 593 -37.32 25.57 -12.30
N VAL A 594 -38.59 25.24 -12.58
CA VAL A 594 -39.54 26.13 -13.28
C VAL A 594 -40.93 25.95 -12.68
N ASP A 595 -41.69 27.05 -12.57
CA ASP A 595 -43.05 27.07 -11.98
C ASP A 595 -43.09 26.55 -10.53
N ASN A 596 -42.03 26.81 -9.75
CA ASN A 596 -41.84 26.34 -8.38
C ASN A 596 -41.76 24.81 -8.23
N GLU A 597 -41.48 24.06 -9.30
CA GLU A 597 -41.33 22.61 -9.27
C GLU A 597 -40.05 22.17 -10.00
N MET A 598 -39.44 21.08 -9.51
CA MET A 598 -38.34 20.39 -10.20
C MET A 598 -38.90 19.65 -11.41
N LYS A 599 -38.44 20.00 -12.60
CA LYS A 599 -38.90 19.40 -13.86
C LYS A 599 -37.76 18.70 -14.59
N PHE A 600 -38.12 17.60 -15.26
CA PHE A 600 -37.22 16.85 -16.11
C PHE A 600 -37.73 16.93 -17.55
N ILE A 601 -36.85 17.29 -18.47
CA ILE A 601 -37.19 17.52 -19.87
C ILE A 601 -36.31 16.62 -20.72
N ASN A 602 -36.90 15.74 -21.54
CA ASN A 602 -36.13 15.07 -22.59
C ASN A 602 -35.73 16.10 -23.65
N GLN A 603 -34.43 16.35 -23.81
CA GLN A 603 -33.93 17.19 -24.88
C GLN A 603 -34.14 16.48 -26.21
N SER A 604 -34.80 17.16 -27.15
CA SER A 604 -34.71 16.79 -28.56
C SER A 604 -33.28 17.05 -29.02
N LEU A 605 -32.58 16.01 -29.50
CA LEU A 605 -31.32 16.18 -30.21
C LEU A 605 -31.54 17.22 -31.31
N ALA A 606 -30.98 18.42 -31.13
CA ALA A 606 -30.89 19.38 -32.22
C ALA A 606 -29.95 18.77 -33.26
N ASN A 607 -30.48 18.55 -34.47
CA ASN A 607 -29.69 18.16 -35.65
C ASN A 607 -28.60 19.19 -35.96
#